data_AF-A0A956NFN6-F1
#
_entry.id   AF-A0A956NFN6-F1
#
_cell.length_a   1.000
_cell.length_b   1.000
_cell.length_c   1.000
_cell.angle_alpha   90.00
_cell.angle_beta   90.00
_cell.angle_gamma   90.00
#
_symmetry.space_group_name_H-M   'P 1'
#
loop_
_entity.id
_entity.type
_entity.pdbx_description
1 polymer ?
#
loop_
_entity_poly.entity_id
_entity_poly.type
_entity_poly.pdbx_seq_one_letter_code
_entity_poly.pdbx_strand_id
1 'polypeptide(L)'
;MDRLLQFFAQGGPFMFVIGAVLFAAIAVIVERIYFYQVVCRVDANDLVDTTLQSIDRGQARKALGTLQEGRSPLHALAATAVAGHLDGFTSSRIEEEV
;
A
#
# COMPACT_ATOMS: atom_id res chain seq x y z
N MET A 1 9.65 6.08 -40.79
CA MET A 1 8.42 6.20 -39.98
C MET A 1 7.17 5.79 -40.78
N ASP A 2 7.22 5.88 -42.11
CA ASP A 2 6.08 5.60 -43.01
C ASP A 2 5.54 4.16 -42.96
N ARG A 3 6.39 3.15 -42.72
CA ARG A 3 5.95 1.75 -42.60
C ARG A 3 5.09 1.49 -41.35
N LEU A 4 5.34 2.18 -40.23
CA LEU A 4 4.54 2.02 -39.01
C LEU A 4 3.16 2.66 -39.17
N LEU A 5 3.10 3.83 -39.82
CA LEU A 5 1.84 4.52 -40.12
C LEU A 5 0.99 3.72 -41.12
N GLN A 6 1.61 3.10 -42.13
CA GLN A 6 0.89 2.19 -43.04
C GLN A 6 0.34 0.97 -42.32
N PHE A 7 1.08 0.37 -41.38
CA PHE A 7 0.60 -0.76 -40.58
C PHE A 7 -0.61 -0.38 -39.69
N PHE A 8 -0.60 0.81 -39.10
CA PHE A 8 -1.74 1.32 -38.32
C PHE A 8 -2.94 1.64 -39.21
N ALA A 9 -2.73 2.23 -40.39
CA ALA A 9 -3.79 2.51 -41.35
C ALA A 9 -4.41 1.22 -41.93
N GLN A 10 -3.63 0.15 -42.06
CA GLN A 10 -4.07 -1.12 -42.65
C GLN A 10 -4.71 -2.07 -41.63
N GLY A 11 -4.41 -1.93 -40.33
CA GLY A 11 -4.99 -2.72 -39.24
C GLY A 11 -6.46 -2.39 -38.92
N GLY A 12 -7.05 -1.39 -39.57
CA GLY A 12 -8.47 -1.06 -39.47
C GLY A 12 -8.90 -0.49 -38.10
N PRO A 13 -10.21 -0.30 -37.87
CA PRO A 13 -10.73 0.34 -36.66
C PRO A 13 -10.39 -0.39 -35.36
N PHE A 14 -10.07 -1.68 -35.42
CA PHE A 14 -9.71 -2.50 -34.28
C PHE A 14 -8.38 -2.08 -33.62
N MET A 15 -7.42 -1.56 -34.40
CA MET A 15 -6.15 -1.01 -33.88
C MET A 15 -6.37 0.11 -32.86
N PHE A 16 -7.37 0.98 -33.08
CA PHE A 16 -7.68 2.08 -32.17
C PHE A 16 -8.24 1.59 -30.84
N VAL A 17 -9.02 0.51 -30.85
CA VAL A 17 -9.57 -0.12 -29.63
C VAL A 17 -8.44 -0.67 -28.77
N ILE A 18 -7.51 -1.41 -29.37
CA ILE A 18 -6.34 -1.95 -28.66
C ILE A 18 -5.49 -0.79 -28.11
N GLY A 19 -5.28 0.26 -28.90
CA GLY A 19 -4.54 1.45 -28.45
C GLY A 19 -5.19 2.13 -27.24
N ALA A 20 -6.52 2.26 -27.23
CA ALA A 20 -7.25 2.84 -26.10
C ALA A 20 -7.13 1.98 -24.83
N VAL A 21 -7.24 0.66 -24.97
CA VAL A 21 -7.08 -0.28 -23.84
C VAL A 21 -5.64 -0.25 -23.31
N LEU A 22 -4.65 -0.21 -24.20
CA LEU A 22 -3.24 -0.09 -23.82
C LEU A 22 -2.98 1.20 -23.04
N PHE A 23 -3.52 2.32 -23.52
CA PHE A 23 -3.39 3.61 -22.84
C PHE A 23 -4.03 3.58 -21.44
N ALA A 24 -5.23 3.02 -21.30
CA ALA A 24 -5.88 2.84 -20.01
C ALA A 24 -5.06 1.94 -19.07
N ALA A 25 -4.50 0.84 -19.58
CA ALA A 25 -3.64 -0.05 -18.80
C ALA A 25 -2.38 0.67 -18.28
N ILE A 26 -1.72 1.47 -19.14
CA ILE A 26 -0.57 2.28 -18.73
C ILE A 26 -0.96 3.29 -17.65
N ALA A 27 -2.10 3.96 -17.79
CA ALA A 27 -2.58 4.91 -16.78
C ALA A 27 -2.76 4.25 -15.41
N VAL A 28 -3.35 3.05 -15.37
CA VAL A 28 -3.50 2.27 -14.13
C VAL A 28 -2.15 1.85 -13.54
N ILE A 29 -1.20 1.43 -14.38
CA ILE A 29 0.15 1.07 -13.92
C ILE A 29 0.84 2.29 -13.29
N VAL A 30 0.75 3.45 -13.93
CA VAL A 30 1.33 4.69 -13.41
C VAL A 30 0.69 5.10 -12.10
N GLU A 31 -0.64 5.01 -11.99
CA GLU A 31 -1.36 5.28 -10.73
C GLU A 31 -0.89 4.36 -9.62
N ARG A 32 -0.72 3.06 -9.90
CA ARG A 32 -0.21 2.10 -8.91
C ARG A 32 1.23 2.41 -8.51
N ILE A 33 2.11 2.69 -9.46
CA ILE A 33 3.51 3.05 -9.17
C ILE A 33 3.55 4.33 -8.33
N TYR A 34 2.77 5.34 -8.68
CA TYR A 34 2.66 6.58 -7.91
C TYR A 34 2.15 6.31 -6.49
N PHE A 35 1.11 5.49 -6.33
CA PHE A 35 0.59 5.09 -5.02
C PHE A 35 1.68 4.39 -4.18
N TYR A 36 2.39 3.42 -4.74
CA TYR A 36 3.47 2.73 -4.03
C TYR A 36 4.64 3.67 -3.68
N GLN A 37 5.04 4.56 -4.58
CA GLN A 37 6.18 5.45 -4.36
C GLN A 37 5.87 6.67 -3.50
N VAL A 38 4.62 7.13 -3.45
CA VAL A 38 4.25 8.35 -2.71
C VAL A 38 3.51 8.02 -1.42
N VAL A 39 2.63 7.03 -1.42
CA VAL A 39 1.82 6.67 -0.24
C VAL A 39 2.54 5.63 0.63
N CYS A 40 3.18 4.62 0.02
CA CYS A 40 3.89 3.58 0.77
C CYS A 40 5.35 3.89 1.08
N ARG A 41 5.89 5.01 0.58
CA ARG A 41 7.25 5.48 0.92
C ARG A 41 7.32 6.23 2.24
N VAL A 42 6.23 6.28 3.01
CA VAL A 42 6.33 6.60 4.44
C VAL A 42 7.15 5.47 5.05
N ASP A 43 8.38 5.80 5.47
CA ASP A 43 9.41 4.91 5.98
C ASP A 43 8.82 3.85 6.91
N ALA A 44 8.51 2.69 6.35
CA ALA A 44 7.92 1.57 7.08
C ALA A 44 8.79 1.20 8.28
N ASN A 45 10.10 1.29 8.10
CA ASN A 45 11.09 1.05 9.14
C ASN A 45 11.04 2.13 10.22
N ASP A 46 11.05 3.42 9.87
CA ASP A 46 10.96 4.50 10.88
C ASP A 46 9.62 4.45 11.63
N LEU A 47 8.53 4.11 10.95
CA LEU A 47 7.21 4.00 11.58
C LEU A 47 7.20 2.86 12.62
N VAL A 48 7.76 1.71 12.26
CA VAL A 48 7.86 0.54 13.14
C VAL A 48 8.81 0.83 14.31
N ASP A 49 9.99 1.40 14.05
CA ASP A 49 10.97 1.74 15.09
C ASP A 49 10.43 2.78 16.06
N THR A 50 9.76 3.83 15.56
CA THR A 50 9.13 4.86 16.40
C THR A 50 7.99 4.28 17.24
N THR A 51 7.23 3.34 16.66
CA THR A 51 6.14 2.65 17.36
C THR A 51 6.68 1.75 18.47
N LEU A 52 7.66 0.90 18.18
CA LEU A 52 8.33 0.03 19.16
C LEU A 52 8.93 0.85 20.30
N GLN A 53 9.64 1.92 19.99
CA GLN A 53 10.26 2.78 20.99
C GLN A 53 9.22 3.49 21.88
N SER A 54 8.02 3.77 21.34
CA SER A 54 6.91 4.35 22.11
C SER A 54 6.22 3.33 23.02
N ILE A 55 6.15 2.06 22.60
CA ILE A 55 5.65 0.94 23.41
C ILE A 55 6.61 0.68 24.57
N ASP A 56 7.92 0.57 24.30
CA ASP A 56 8.96 0.35 25.33
C ASP A 56 8.97 1.45 26.41
N ARG A 57 8.63 2.68 26.03
CA ARG A 57 8.52 3.81 26.96
C ARG A 57 7.21 3.84 27.76
N GLY A 58 6.37 2.80 27.65
CA GLY A 58 5.06 2.71 28.31
C GLY A 58 4.01 3.67 27.73
N GLN A 59 4.25 4.24 26.54
CA GLN A 59 3.36 5.20 25.88
C GLN A 59 2.55 4.56 24.74
N ALA A 60 2.25 3.26 24.85
CA ALA A 60 1.53 2.50 23.82
C ALA A 60 0.18 3.13 23.43
N ARG A 61 -0.57 3.73 24.36
CA ARG A 61 -1.84 4.41 24.08
C ARG A 61 -1.67 5.70 23.25
N LYS A 62 -0.54 6.39 23.40
CA LYS A 62 -0.20 7.57 22.59
C LYS A 62 0.26 7.16 21.19
N ALA A 63 1.03 6.08 21.09
CA ALA A 63 1.44 5.49 19.82
C ALA A 63 0.22 5.05 18.99
N LEU A 64 -0.79 4.44 19.64
CA LEU A 64 -2.04 4.05 18.99
C LEU A 64 -2.76 5.25 18.34
N GLY A 65 -2.81 6.40 19.01
CA GLY A 65 -3.43 7.61 18.48
C GLY A 65 -2.74 8.10 17.20
N THR A 66 -1.41 8.16 17.22
CA THR A 66 -0.61 8.55 16.04
C THR A 66 -0.76 7.53 14.90
N LEU A 67 -0.87 6.24 15.23
CA LEU A 67 -1.06 5.19 14.24
C LEU A 67 -2.45 5.22 13.60
N GLN A 68 -3.50 5.57 14.33
CA GLN A 68 -4.87 5.67 13.78
C GLN A 68 -5.06 6.88 12.84
N GLU A 69 -4.24 7.91 12.96
CA GLU A 69 -4.31 9.10 12.10
C GLU A 69 -3.68 8.87 10.71
N GLY A 70 -2.81 7.88 10.56
CA GLY A 70 -2.13 7.62 9.30
C GLY A 70 -2.98 6.85 8.29
N ARG A 71 -2.87 7.25 7.01
CA ARG A 71 -3.63 6.66 5.89
C ARG A 71 -2.93 5.50 5.19
N SER A 72 -1.75 5.08 5.65
CA SER A 72 -1.04 3.97 5.01
C SER A 72 -1.52 2.62 5.57
N PRO A 73 -1.54 1.55 4.77
CA PRO A 73 -1.94 0.22 5.26
C PRO A 73 -1.07 -0.30 6.42
N LEU A 74 0.19 0.18 6.51
CA LEU A 74 1.08 -0.14 7.62
C LEU A 74 0.63 0.50 8.94
N HIS A 75 0.04 1.70 8.90
CA HIS A 75 -0.54 2.34 10.09
C HIS A 75 -1.69 1.51 10.65
N ALA A 76 -2.56 1.00 9.78
CA ALA A 76 -3.66 0.13 10.19
C ALA A 76 -3.16 -1.17 10.83
N LEU A 77 -2.16 -1.83 10.23
CA LEU A 77 -1.56 -3.06 10.77
C LEU A 77 -0.83 -2.82 12.10
N ALA A 78 -0.06 -1.74 12.20
CA ALA A 78 0.61 -1.39 13.45
C ALA A 78 -0.41 -0.99 14.54
N ALA A 79 -1.47 -0.25 14.19
CA ALA A 79 -2.53 0.08 15.13
C ALA A 79 -3.23 -1.16 15.69
N THR A 80 -3.52 -2.18 14.86
CA THR A 80 -4.13 -3.42 15.35
C THR A 80 -3.17 -4.21 16.24
N ALA A 81 -1.87 -4.25 15.93
CA ALA A 81 -0.86 -4.88 16.77
C ALA A 81 -0.72 -4.19 18.14
N VAL A 82 -0.70 -2.85 18.17
CA VAL A 82 -0.63 -2.08 19.43
C VAL A 82 -1.93 -2.20 20.23
N ALA A 83 -3.09 -2.20 19.57
CA ALA A 83 -4.38 -2.44 20.22
C ALA A 83 -4.41 -3.83 20.90
N GLY A 84 -3.98 -4.88 20.19
CA GLY A 84 -3.87 -6.22 20.76
C GLY A 84 -2.92 -6.31 21.95
N HIS A 85 -1.78 -5.59 21.89
CA HIS A 85 -0.85 -5.49 23.02
C HIS A 85 -1.47 -4.79 24.24
N LEU A 86 -2.25 -3.72 24.02
CA LEU A 86 -2.95 -2.99 25.08
C LEU A 86 -4.12 -3.78 25.70
N ASP A 87 -4.82 -4.57 24.89
CA ASP A 87 -5.92 -5.44 25.32
C ASP A 87 -5.41 -6.72 26.05
N GLY A 88 -4.10 -6.90 26.14
CA GLY A 88 -3.50 -8.00 26.89
C GLY A 88 -3.57 -9.35 26.17
N PHE A 89 -3.51 -9.37 24.82
CA PHE A 89 -3.28 -10.60 24.05
C PHE A 89 -1.92 -11.21 24.43
N THR A 90 -1.91 -11.92 25.55
CA THR A 90 -0.95 -12.95 25.90
C THR A 90 -1.03 -14.01 24.81
N SER A 91 0.10 -14.60 24.41
CA SER A 91 0.28 -15.56 23.30
C SER A 91 -0.65 -16.78 23.23
N SER A 92 -1.69 -16.89 24.05
CA SER A 92 -2.56 -18.06 24.19
C SER A 92 -3.62 -18.23 23.10
N ARG A 93 -3.74 -17.35 22.10
CA ARG A 93 -4.76 -17.46 21.04
C ARG A 93 -4.25 -17.92 19.67
N ILE A 94 -2.93 -18.07 19.50
CA ILE A 94 -2.34 -18.53 18.22
C ILE A 94 -2.33 -20.07 18.15
N GLU A 95 -2.44 -20.78 19.29
CA GLU A 95 -2.46 -22.24 19.32
C GLU A 95 -3.85 -22.87 19.13
N GLU A 96 -4.93 -22.08 19.07
CA GLU A 96 -6.31 -22.62 19.01
C GLU A 96 -6.90 -22.68 17.58
N GLU A 97 -6.18 -22.22 16.56
CA GLU A 97 -6.59 -22.27 15.14
C GLU A 97 -5.61 -23.06 14.24
N VAL A 98 -4.98 -24.13 14.75
CA VAL A 98 -4.25 -25.13 13.96
C VAL A 98 -4.93 -26.50 14.03
#